data_AF-A0A1I6VPX7-F1
#
_entry.id   AF-A0A1I6VPX7-F1
#
_cell.length_a   1.000
_cell.length_b   1.000
_cell.length_c   1.000
_cell.angle_alpha   90.00
_cell.angle_beta   90.00
_cell.angle_gamma   90.00
#
_symmetry.space_group_name_H-M   'P 1'
#
loop_
_entity.id
_entity.type
_entity.pdbx_description
1 polymer ?
#
loop_
_entity_poly.entity_id
_entity_poly.type
_entity_poly.pdbx_seq_one_letter_code
_entity_poly.pdbx_strand_id
1 'polypeptide(L)'
;MPMSLPVSPPALLLTLVTALGYAVATVGMKLASSGAVTFGVFLATIGFTVAFLSEILLMQRFDLSYLYIVIIVAESALVLLYAVCIGEGLSPRQLLGAAMVLLGLWAVSA
;
A
#
# COMPACT_ATOMS: atom_id res chain seq x y z
N MET A 1 16.41 8.77 -17.65
CA MET A 1 17.43 8.40 -16.64
C MET A 1 17.08 7.02 -16.13
N PRO A 2 18.03 6.10 -15.92
CA PRO A 2 17.71 4.78 -15.37
C PRO A 2 17.02 4.97 -14.02
N MET A 3 15.83 4.39 -13.90
CA MET A 3 14.91 4.58 -12.79
C MET A 3 15.37 3.70 -11.62
N SER A 4 16.34 4.20 -10.85
CA SER A 4 16.86 3.46 -9.70
C SER A 4 15.79 3.34 -8.63
N LEU A 5 15.57 2.12 -8.13
CA LEU A 5 14.80 1.85 -6.93
C LEU A 5 15.17 2.84 -5.79
N PRO A 6 14.32 3.06 -4.78
CA PRO A 6 14.72 3.73 -3.56
C PRO A 6 15.63 2.77 -2.78
N VAL A 7 16.84 2.52 -3.29
CA VAL A 7 17.83 1.58 -2.74
C VAL A 7 18.42 2.12 -1.44
N SER A 8 18.29 3.42 -1.17
CA SER A 8 18.66 3.96 0.12
C SER A 8 17.75 3.35 1.21
N PRO A 9 18.31 2.67 2.23
CA PRO A 9 17.56 2.06 3.32
C PRO A 9 16.45 2.94 3.94
N PRO A 10 16.65 4.27 4.15
CA PRO A 10 15.58 5.11 4.69
C PRO A 10 14.40 5.29 3.74
N ALA A 11 14.63 5.33 2.43
CA ALA A 11 13.56 5.49 1.45
C ALA A 11 12.72 4.21 1.33
N LEU A 12 13.37 3.04 1.32
CA LEU A 12 12.66 1.75 1.35
C LEU A 12 11.80 1.61 2.61
N LEU A 13 12.34 1.99 3.77
CA LEU A 13 11.57 2.00 5.02
C LEU A 13 10.37 2.94 4.94
N LEU A 14 10.55 4.16 4.45
CA LEU A 14 9.45 5.13 4.29
C LEU A 14 8.38 4.61 3.32
N THR A 15 8.76 3.96 2.23
CA THR A 15 7.82 3.35 1.28
C THR A 15 7.00 2.25 1.95
N LEU A 16 7.64 1.37 2.73
CA LEU A 16 6.94 0.33 3.49
C LEU A 16 6.00 0.92 4.56
N VAL A 17 6.43 1.97 5.27
CA VAL A 17 5.59 2.69 6.23
C VAL A 17 4.40 3.33 5.55
N THR A 18 4.60 3.91 4.36
CA THR A 18 3.51 4.52 3.56
C THR A 18 2.48 3.46 3.16
N ALA A 19 2.94 2.35 2.56
CA ALA A 19 2.09 1.24 2.17
C ALA A 19 1.36 0.60 3.36
N LEU A 20 2.04 0.47 4.50
CA LEU A 20 1.44 -0.02 5.73
C LEU A 20 0.38 0.96 6.27
N GLY A 21 0.64 2.26 6.22
CA GLY A 21 -0.33 3.29 6.60
C GLY A 21 -1.62 3.18 5.78
N TYR A 22 -1.50 3.05 4.46
CA TYR A 22 -2.64 2.83 3.58
C TYR A 22 -3.34 1.48 3.85
N ALA A 23 -2.58 0.40 4.08
CA ALA A 23 -3.16 -0.91 4.41
C ALA A 23 -3.93 -0.87 5.75
N VAL A 24 -3.37 -0.26 6.79
CA VAL A 24 -4.05 -0.02 8.07
C VAL A 24 -5.29 0.84 7.87
N ALA A 25 -5.22 1.85 6.99
CA ALA A 25 -6.37 2.67 6.69
C ALA A 25 -7.50 1.84 6.07
N THR A 26 -7.15 0.97 5.12
CA THR A 26 -8.08 0.03 4.47
C THR A 26 -8.68 -0.98 5.46
N VAL A 27 -7.89 -1.50 6.40
CA VAL A 27 -8.41 -2.33 7.51
C VAL A 27 -9.42 -1.56 8.34
N GLY A 28 -9.13 -0.30 8.71
CA GLY A 28 -10.05 0.57 9.43
C GLY A 28 -11.36 0.79 8.67
N MET A 29 -11.28 1.07 7.36
CA MET A 29 -12.45 1.21 6.49
C MET A 29 -13.27 -0.08 6.45
N LYS A 30 -12.62 -1.25 6.40
CA LYS A 30 -13.29 -2.56 6.46
C LYS A 30 -14.02 -2.78 7.79
N LEU A 31 -13.38 -2.44 8.91
CA LEU A 31 -14.01 -2.53 10.23
C LEU A 31 -15.21 -1.60 10.38
N ALA A 32 -15.09 -0.37 9.86
CA ALA A 32 -16.19 0.59 9.87
C ALA A 32 -17.38 0.09 9.05
N SER A 33 -17.13 -0.50 7.87
CA SER A 33 -18.19 -1.05 7.02
C SER A 33 -18.87 -2.30 7.61
N SER A 34 -18.18 -3.04 8.49
CA SER A 34 -18.72 -4.17 9.25
C SER A 34 -19.44 -3.78 10.55
N GLY A 35 -19.64 -2.48 10.83
CA GLY A 35 -20.44 -1.99 11.95
C GLY A 35 -19.63 -1.40 13.12
N ALA A 36 -18.30 -1.57 13.15
CA ALA A 36 -17.43 -0.96 14.16
C ALA A 36 -17.01 0.46 13.75
N VAL A 37 -17.98 1.33 13.47
CA VAL A 37 -17.76 2.64 12.82
C VAL A 37 -16.73 3.50 13.55
N THR A 38 -16.89 3.74 14.85
CA THR A 38 -15.99 4.63 15.62
C THR A 38 -14.55 4.13 15.60
N PHE A 39 -14.33 2.84 15.86
CA PHE A 39 -13.00 2.25 15.88
C PHE A 39 -12.38 2.19 14.48
N GLY A 40 -13.18 1.80 13.49
CA GLY A 40 -12.74 1.73 12.09
C GLY A 40 -12.34 3.10 11.53
N VAL A 41 -13.13 4.15 11.78
CA VAL A 41 -12.80 5.52 11.36
C VAL A 41 -11.55 6.05 12.06
N PHE A 42 -11.40 5.79 13.36
CA PHE A 42 -10.21 6.18 14.11
C PHE A 42 -8.95 5.52 13.54
N LEU A 43 -9.00 4.20 13.31
CA LEU A 43 -7.89 3.46 12.72
C LEU A 43 -7.59 3.93 11.29
N ALA A 44 -8.64 4.20 10.50
CA ALA A 44 -8.52 4.72 9.14
C ALA A 44 -7.79 6.06 9.11
N THR A 45 -8.18 6.97 10.01
CA THR A 45 -7.61 8.31 10.11
C THR A 45 -6.13 8.26 10.49
N ILE A 46 -5.75 7.40 11.44
CA ILE A 46 -4.35 7.20 11.81
C ILE A 46 -3.55 6.66 10.63
N GLY A 47 -4.05 5.60 9.97
CA GLY A 47 -3.38 4.99 8.82
C GLY A 47 -3.14 5.99 7.69
N PHE A 48 -4.18 6.75 7.31
CA PHE A 48 -4.06 7.80 6.30
C PHE A 48 -3.10 8.91 6.70
N THR A 49 -3.10 9.33 7.98
CA THR A 49 -2.18 10.38 8.45
C THR A 49 -0.73 9.91 8.34
N VAL A 50 -0.43 8.68 8.74
CA VAL A 50 0.91 8.09 8.64
C VAL A 50 1.35 7.96 7.18
N ALA A 51 0.46 7.47 6.31
CA ALA A 51 0.74 7.34 4.89
C ALA A 51 1.00 8.71 4.25
N PHE A 52 0.11 9.67 4.47
CA PHE A 52 0.21 11.03 3.93
C PHE A 52 1.51 11.73 4.33
N LEU A 53 1.89 11.68 5.61
CA LEU A 53 3.13 12.28 6.09
C LEU A 53 4.37 11.61 5.49
N SER A 54 4.36 10.29 5.39
CA SER A 54 5.47 9.52 4.82
C SER A 54 5.62 9.78 3.32
N GLU A 55 4.50 9.92 2.62
CA GLU A 55 4.47 10.19 1.18
C GLU A 55 4.98 11.60 0.87
N ILE A 56 4.63 12.62 1.68
CA ILE A 56 5.22 13.97 1.56
C ILE A 56 6.76 13.89 1.62
N LEU A 57 7.32 13.11 2.55
CA LEU A 57 8.77 12.97 2.69
C LEU A 57 9.41 12.24 1.51
N LEU A 58 8.71 11.27 0.92
CA LEU A 58 9.17 10.55 -0.26
C LEU A 58 9.13 11.45 -1.52
N MET A 59 8.04 12.21 -1.71
CA MET A 59 7.88 13.11 -2.86
C MET A 59 8.93 14.22 -2.92
N GLN A 60 9.57 14.55 -1.79
CA GLN A 60 10.71 15.48 -1.77
C GLN A 60 11.97 14.92 -2.44
N ARG A 61 12.06 13.60 -2.66
CA ARG A 61 13.27 12.92 -3.11
C ARG A 61 13.10 12.04 -4.35
N PHE A 62 11.88 11.67 -4.69
CA PHE A 62 11.59 10.74 -5.80
C PHE A 62 10.44 11.26 -6.67
N ASP A 63 10.43 10.81 -7.92
CA ASP A 63 9.37 11.13 -8.86
C ASP A 63 8.03 10.50 -8.42
N LEU A 64 6.97 11.32 -8.49
CA LEU A 64 5.61 10.94 -8.10
C LEU A 64 5.13 9.68 -8.81
N SER A 65 5.34 9.61 -10.13
CA SER A 65 4.89 8.49 -10.97
C SER A 65 5.50 7.15 -10.53
N TYR A 66 6.75 7.17 -10.10
CA TYR A 66 7.44 5.98 -9.65
C TYR A 66 6.98 5.56 -8.24
N LEU A 67 6.91 6.52 -7.31
CA LEU A 67 6.45 6.25 -5.94
C LEU A 67 5.07 5.60 -5.89
N TYR A 68 4.13 6.13 -6.68
CA TYR A 68 2.76 5.60 -6.72
C TYR A 68 2.71 4.14 -7.14
N ILE A 69 3.51 3.75 -8.14
CA ILE A 69 3.55 2.35 -8.59
C ILE A 69 4.05 1.44 -7.48
N VAL A 70 5.14 1.82 -6.80
CA VAL A 70 5.70 1.00 -5.71
C VAL A 70 4.75 0.91 -4.52
N ILE A 71 4.14 2.04 -4.12
CA ILE A 71 3.20 2.09 -2.98
C ILE A 71 1.97 1.25 -3.29
N ILE A 72 1.35 1.40 -4.46
CA ILE A 72 0.15 0.63 -4.85
C ILE A 72 0.43 -0.86 -4.81
N VAL A 73 1.58 -1.31 -5.30
CA VAL A 73 1.92 -2.73 -5.31
C VAL A 73 2.11 -3.26 -3.90
N ALA A 74 2.83 -2.53 -3.05
CA ALA A 74 3.06 -2.92 -1.66
C ALA A 74 1.75 -2.91 -0.85
N GLU A 75 0.95 -1.86 -0.96
CA GLU A 75 -0.36 -1.75 -0.32
C GLU A 75 -1.29 -2.87 -0.75
N SER A 76 -1.40 -3.12 -2.07
CA SER A 76 -2.25 -4.18 -2.61
C SER A 76 -1.87 -5.54 -2.04
N ALA A 77 -0.57 -5.85 -1.95
CA ALA A 77 -0.10 -7.10 -1.34
C ALA A 77 -0.52 -7.21 0.13
N LEU A 78 -0.38 -6.14 0.91
CA LEU A 78 -0.76 -6.10 2.32
C LEU A 78 -2.27 -6.25 2.52
N VAL A 79 -3.07 -5.55 1.72
CA VAL A 79 -4.54 -5.59 1.79
C VAL A 79 -5.08 -6.96 1.38
N LEU A 80 -4.54 -7.57 0.31
CA LEU A 80 -4.92 -8.91 -0.11
C LEU A 80 -4.52 -9.96 0.93
N LEU A 81 -3.35 -9.82 1.57
CA LEU A 81 -2.95 -10.67 2.69
C LEU A 81 -3.95 -10.56 3.84
N TYR A 82 -4.34 -9.33 4.21
CA TYR A 82 -5.37 -9.11 5.23
C TYR A 82 -6.71 -9.75 4.85
N ALA A 83 -7.17 -9.61 3.60
CA ALA A 83 -8.40 -10.22 3.12
C ALA A 83 -8.39 -11.75 3.28
N VAL A 84 -7.25 -12.39 3.01
CA VAL A 84 -7.06 -13.83 3.29
C VAL A 84 -7.13 -14.12 4.78
N CYS A 85 -6.49 -13.31 5.63
CA CYS A 85 -6.50 -13.48 7.08
C CYS A 85 -7.90 -13.39 7.71
N ILE A 86 -8.79 -12.56 7.15
CA ILE A 86 -10.18 -12.44 7.63
C ILE A 86 -11.16 -13.41 6.97
N GLY A 87 -10.67 -14.29 6.09
CA GLY A 87 -11.46 -15.36 5.48
C GLY A 87 -12.30 -14.94 4.26
N GLU A 88 -12.11 -13.76 3.69
CA GLU A 88 -12.81 -13.34 2.46
C GLU A 88 -12.32 -14.11 1.22
N GLY A 89 -11.18 -14.79 1.34
CA GLY A 89 -10.59 -15.61 0.29
C GLY A 89 -10.09 -14.80 -0.90
N LEU A 90 -9.44 -15.49 -1.84
CA LEU A 90 -9.02 -14.92 -3.12
C LEU A 90 -9.42 -15.85 -4.25
N SER A 91 -10.28 -15.36 -5.14
CA SER A 91 -10.64 -16.08 -6.36
C SER A 91 -9.44 -16.15 -7.33
N PRO A 92 -9.40 -17.16 -8.23
CA PRO A 92 -8.35 -17.26 -9.24
C PRO A 92 -8.21 -16.01 -10.12
N ARG A 93 -9.32 -15.31 -10.38
CA ARG A 93 -9.31 -14.05 -11.14
C ARG A 93 -8.63 -12.92 -10.38
N GLN A 94 -8.87 -12.82 -9.07
CA GLN A 94 -8.20 -11.82 -8.21
C GLN A 94 -6.71 -12.10 -8.07
N LEU A 95 -6.30 -13.37 -7.97
CA LEU A 95 -4.89 -13.76 -7.98
C LEU A 95 -4.18 -13.37 -9.28
N LEU A 96 -4.84 -13.58 -10.43
CA LEU A 96 -4.31 -13.17 -11.72
C LEU A 96 -4.19 -11.65 -11.83
N GLY A 97 -5.17 -10.91 -11.31
CA GLY A 97 -5.10 -9.45 -11.18
C GLY A 97 -3.93 -9.00 -10.30
N ALA A 98 -3.73 -9.62 -9.14
CA ALA A 98 -2.59 -9.32 -8.26
C ALA A 98 -1.24 -9.60 -8.94
N ALA A 99 -1.14 -10.71 -9.70
CA ALA A 99 0.04 -11.01 -10.49
C ALA A 99 0.32 -9.93 -11.56
N MET A 100 -0.71 -9.41 -12.22
CA MET A 100 -0.58 -8.31 -13.19
C MET A 100 -0.06 -7.03 -12.53
N VAL A 101 -0.51 -6.71 -11.32
CA VAL A 101 0.00 -5.56 -10.55
C VAL A 101 1.50 -5.72 -10.24
N LEU A 102 1.92 -6.91 -9.81
CA LEU A 102 3.33 -7.22 -9.57
C LEU A 102 4.19 -7.13 -10.84
N LEU A 103 3.67 -7.60 -11.98
CA LEU A 103 4.33 -7.46 -13.28
C LEU A 103 4.48 -5.99 -13.69
N GLY A 104 3.50 -5.14 -13.38
CA GLY A 104 3.58 -3.70 -13.60
C GLY A 104 4.74 -3.06 -12.84
N LEU A 105 4.97 -3.44 -11.58
CA LEU A 105 6.15 -3.00 -10.81
C LEU A 105 7.45 -3.46 -11.49
N TRP A 106 7.52 -4.74 -11.83
CA TRP A 106 8.71 -5.31 -12.47
C TRP A 106 9.09 -4.53 -13.74
N ALA A 107 8.11 -4.27 -14.61
CA ALA A 107 8.32 -3.54 -15.87
C ALA A 107 8.87 -2.11 -15.70
N VAL A 108 8.59 -1.46 -14.57
CA VAL A 108 9.06 -0.09 -14.29
C VAL A 108 10.39 -0.09 -13.53
N SER A 109 10.69 -1.17 -12.81
CA SER A 109 11.91 -1.33 -12.02
C SER A 109 13.08 -2.05 -12.73
N ALA A 110 12.81 -2.67 -13.88
CA ALA A 110 13.80 -3.38 -14.70
C ALA A 110 14.59 -2.42 -15.59
#